data_AF-A0A8H5MDP0-F1
#
_entry.id   AF-A0A8H5MDP0-F1
#
_cell.length_a   1.000
_cell.length_b   1.000
_cell.length_c   1.000
_cell.angle_alpha   90.00
_cell.angle_beta   90.00
_cell.angle_gamma   90.00
#
_symmetry.space_group_name_H-M   'P 1'
#
loop_
_entity.id
_entity.type
_entity.pdbx_description
1 polymer ?
#
loop_
_entity_poly.entity_id
_entity_poly.type
_entity_poly.pdbx_seq_one_letter_code
_entity_poly.pdbx_strand_id
1 'polypeptide(L)'
;MASKKPSLTPDQLALQEARKVKKAKQNAEASSPPPSLVDIEKGQIIERKWIQIKNHEELTGHRARILTWNLLAQCLVRRELFPNSDCLKATQREHMLYREILLQNADIICLQEVDRLEKLLPVLADAGYTSRFASAPGKKHGCLIAFKDYIEVGARLISYDDEKVRGDGEGVNPRGSSFRTRNIGHVLALKHSRSGKGIIVATTHLFWHPKYLYEKTRQAAILKREVVQFKSNLGLEDWPCILCGDFNFCPDDPAYSLMVGDSLLPAQEEKLCSSYVVHATIDPSIALGATSQSDDNEEDADPDKVITNARSAQPVDGLLSISELHSLFSQSAVSLKSAYDSGLRHLSDGEKPMRTFGDRVPIGNDRCGAHEPEWSSYTYYWKLVLADYIFILDAPGRHSVVTGVLSGHCTEDIEPGLPKLGVCGSDHVALCADVVFVETVG
;
A
#
# COMPACT_ATOMS: atom_id res chain seq x y z
N MET A 1 54.03 9.75 65.74
CA MET A 1 54.75 9.66 64.45
C MET A 1 53.73 9.81 63.33
N ALA A 2 53.73 10.93 62.61
CA ALA A 2 52.79 11.18 61.52
C ALA A 2 53.38 10.67 60.20
N SER A 3 52.76 9.64 59.62
CA SER A 3 53.14 9.04 58.34
C SER A 3 52.90 10.02 57.19
N LYS A 4 53.97 10.59 56.62
CA LYS A 4 53.90 11.37 55.36
C LYS A 4 53.49 10.43 54.22
N LYS A 5 52.30 10.63 53.67
CA LYS A 5 51.89 9.96 52.42
C LYS A 5 52.84 10.40 51.29
N PRO A 6 53.34 9.48 50.45
CA PRO A 6 54.22 9.83 49.35
C PRO A 6 53.47 10.71 48.33
N SER A 7 54.09 11.82 47.93
CA SER A 7 53.60 12.70 46.87
C SER A 7 53.77 12.00 45.52
N LEU A 8 52.67 11.89 44.77
CA LEU A 8 52.67 11.31 43.42
C LEU A 8 53.61 12.09 42.50
N THR A 9 54.33 11.37 41.64
CA THR A 9 55.18 12.00 40.63
C THR A 9 54.34 12.70 39.55
N PRO A 10 54.89 13.70 38.82
CA PRO A 10 54.17 14.38 37.75
C PRO A 10 53.57 13.42 36.71
N ASP A 11 54.28 12.35 36.36
CA ASP A 11 53.82 11.33 35.41
C ASP A 11 52.63 10.51 35.95
N GLN A 12 52.58 10.27 37.26
CA GLN A 12 51.48 9.57 37.92
C GLN A 12 50.21 10.44 37.98
N LEU A 13 50.37 11.76 38.16
CA LEU A 13 49.27 12.72 38.09
C LEU A 13 48.69 12.80 36.67
N ALA A 14 49.55 12.88 35.65
CA ALA A 14 49.12 12.90 34.25
C ALA A 14 48.37 11.62 33.85
N LEU A 15 48.84 10.45 34.29
CA LEU A 15 48.16 9.17 34.04
C LEU A 15 46.80 9.08 34.76
N GLN A 16 46.69 9.66 35.95
CA GLN A 16 45.44 9.70 36.70
C GLN A 16 44.41 10.64 36.06
N GLU A 17 44.84 11.79 35.56
CA GLU A 17 44.00 12.71 34.78
C GLU A 17 43.55 12.09 33.47
N ALA A 18 44.43 11.44 32.71
CA ALA A 18 44.07 10.73 31.49
C ALA A 18 43.03 9.63 31.73
N ARG A 19 43.16 8.88 32.85
CA ARG A 19 42.18 7.87 33.27
C ARG A 19 40.85 8.50 33.68
N LYS A 20 40.85 9.63 34.37
CA LYS A 20 39.63 10.38 34.73
C LYS A 20 38.92 10.91 33.49
N VAL A 21 39.64 11.48 32.54
CA VAL A 21 39.09 11.98 31.26
C VAL A 21 38.51 10.82 30.45
N LYS A 22 39.20 9.68 30.37
CA LYS A 22 38.69 8.48 29.68
C LYS A 22 37.42 7.93 30.34
N LYS A 23 37.40 7.88 31.68
CA LYS A 23 36.23 7.41 32.44
C LYS A 23 35.06 8.40 32.36
N ALA A 24 35.33 9.70 32.31
CA ALA A 24 34.32 10.74 32.10
C ALA A 24 33.73 10.67 30.69
N LYS A 25 34.54 10.45 29.64
CA LYS A 25 34.06 10.21 28.28
C LYS A 25 33.20 8.94 28.19
N GLN A 26 33.64 7.84 28.77
CA GLN A 26 32.88 6.58 28.79
C GLN A 26 31.55 6.71 29.55
N ASN A 27 31.52 7.45 30.66
CA ASN A 27 30.28 7.71 31.39
C ASN A 27 29.35 8.69 30.65
N ALA A 28 29.90 9.66 29.91
CA ALA A 28 29.12 10.58 29.08
C ALA A 28 28.47 9.85 27.89
N GLU A 29 29.21 8.96 27.22
CA GLU A 29 28.71 8.07 26.15
C GLU A 29 27.68 7.05 26.64
N ALA A 30 27.76 6.63 27.92
CA ALA A 30 26.75 5.77 28.53
C ALA A 30 25.50 6.54 29.02
N SER A 31 25.58 7.87 29.15
CA SER A 31 24.47 8.74 29.59
C SER A 31 23.73 9.44 28.46
N SER A 32 24.24 9.39 27.23
CA SER A 32 23.49 9.87 26.07
C SER A 32 22.27 8.97 25.85
N PRO A 33 21.08 9.55 25.56
CA PRO A 33 19.95 8.74 25.10
C PRO A 33 20.42 7.88 23.91
N PRO A 34 19.89 6.66 23.75
CA PRO A 34 20.24 5.83 22.62
C PRO A 34 20.12 6.65 21.34
N PRO A 35 21.09 6.57 20.41
CA PRO A 35 21.03 7.34 19.17
C PRO A 35 19.70 7.02 18.47
N SER A 36 18.97 8.08 18.10
CA SER A 36 17.73 7.96 17.31
C SER A 36 17.97 7.01 16.15
N LEU A 37 17.10 6.02 15.97
CA LEU A 37 17.17 5.09 14.85
C LEU A 37 16.97 5.81 13.50
N VAL A 38 16.42 7.04 13.54
CA VAL A 38 16.20 7.89 12.37
C VAL A 38 17.17 9.07 12.39
N ASP A 39 17.96 9.17 11.32
CA ASP A 39 18.83 10.31 11.04
C ASP A 39 17.98 11.43 10.41
N ILE A 40 17.81 12.53 11.15
CA ILE A 40 16.93 13.64 10.77
C ILE A 40 17.45 14.37 9.53
N GLU A 41 18.77 14.51 9.38
CA GLU A 41 19.39 15.20 8.24
C GLU A 41 19.22 14.38 6.97
N LYS A 42 19.45 13.07 7.03
CA LYS A 42 19.22 12.17 5.88
C LYS A 42 17.75 11.89 5.61
N GLY A 43 16.89 12.10 6.60
CA GLY A 43 15.46 11.90 6.50
C GLY A 43 14.68 13.12 6.03
N GLN A 44 15.32 14.18 5.51
CA GLN A 44 14.57 15.34 4.99
C GLN A 44 13.61 14.93 3.86
N ILE A 45 12.36 15.40 3.97
CA ILE A 45 11.26 15.16 3.03
C ILE A 45 10.42 16.43 2.94
N ILE A 46 9.62 16.56 1.87
CA ILE A 46 8.62 17.62 1.77
C ILE A 46 7.42 17.23 2.63
N GLU A 47 7.22 17.95 3.73
CA GLU A 47 6.08 17.71 4.63
C GLU A 47 4.77 18.10 3.95
N ARG A 48 3.80 17.19 4.03
CA ARG A 48 2.50 17.34 3.38
C ARG A 48 1.46 17.85 4.36
N LYS A 49 0.47 18.58 3.83
CA LYS A 49 -0.56 19.21 4.66
C LYS A 49 -1.65 18.20 4.98
N TRP A 50 -2.11 18.23 6.23
CA TRP A 50 -3.31 17.50 6.61
C TRP A 50 -4.56 18.27 6.16
N ILE A 51 -5.44 17.61 5.43
CA ILE A 51 -6.71 18.16 4.96
C ILE A 51 -7.79 17.71 5.93
N GLN A 52 -8.29 18.63 6.74
CA GLN A 52 -9.44 18.36 7.62
C GLN A 52 -10.72 18.46 6.81
N ILE A 53 -11.51 17.38 6.77
CA ILE A 53 -12.79 17.31 6.04
C ILE A 53 -13.96 17.56 6.99
N LYS A 54 -13.94 16.90 8.16
CA LYS A 54 -14.99 17.02 9.18
C LYS A 54 -14.40 16.97 10.57
N ASN A 55 -14.96 17.72 11.53
CA ASN A 55 -14.49 17.62 12.90
C ASN A 55 -14.85 16.25 13.50
N HIS A 56 -13.83 15.55 13.99
CA HIS A 56 -13.99 14.23 14.58
C HIS A 56 -14.62 14.27 15.98
N GLU A 57 -14.55 15.41 16.67
CA GLU A 57 -15.16 15.60 18.00
C GLU A 57 -16.70 15.60 17.94
N GLU A 58 -17.27 15.88 16.78
CA GLU A 58 -18.72 15.84 16.53
C GLU A 58 -19.23 14.42 16.29
N LEU A 59 -18.33 13.43 16.18
CA LEU A 59 -18.67 12.06 15.84
C LEU A 59 -18.42 11.13 17.03
N THR A 60 -19.43 10.32 17.36
CA THR A 60 -19.30 9.26 18.36
C THR A 60 -19.07 7.94 17.65
N GLY A 61 -17.85 7.42 17.74
CA GLY A 61 -17.47 6.24 16.95
C GLY A 61 -16.09 5.68 17.29
N HIS A 62 -15.71 4.62 16.59
CA HIS A 62 -14.32 4.17 16.62
C HIS A 62 -13.51 4.97 15.62
N ARG A 63 -12.53 5.74 16.08
CA ARG A 63 -11.56 6.40 15.21
C ARG A 63 -10.39 5.46 14.93
N ALA A 64 -9.95 5.44 13.68
CA ALA A 64 -8.68 4.86 13.27
C ALA A 64 -8.02 5.75 12.23
N ARG A 65 -6.73 6.01 12.39
CA ARG A 65 -5.86 6.58 11.35
C ARG A 65 -5.19 5.46 10.57
N ILE A 66 -5.36 5.44 9.25
CA ILE A 66 -4.83 4.39 8.39
C ILE A 66 -3.87 4.98 7.39
N LEU A 67 -2.67 4.39 7.29
CA LEU A 67 -1.67 4.71 6.29
C LEU A 67 -1.48 3.54 5.34
N THR A 68 -1.35 3.80 4.04
CA THR A 68 -0.89 2.82 3.06
C THR A 68 0.24 3.39 2.22
N TRP A 69 1.28 2.59 1.97
CA TRP A 69 2.42 3.03 1.17
C TRP A 69 3.26 1.89 0.59
N ASN A 70 3.47 1.92 -0.73
CA ASN A 70 4.51 1.12 -1.39
C ASN A 70 5.89 1.76 -1.16
N LEU A 71 6.83 1.01 -0.57
CA LEU A 71 8.14 1.52 -0.15
C LEU A 71 9.24 1.45 -1.22
N LEU A 72 8.96 0.85 -2.38
CA LEU A 72 9.94 0.52 -3.42
C LEU A 72 11.07 -0.39 -2.89
N ALA A 73 10.88 -1.70 -3.06
CA ALA A 73 11.86 -2.69 -2.60
C ALA A 73 13.20 -2.49 -3.32
N GLN A 74 14.31 -2.54 -2.59
CA GLN A 74 15.63 -2.39 -3.19
C GLN A 74 15.93 -3.46 -4.24
N CYS A 75 15.34 -4.65 -4.11
CA CYS A 75 15.49 -5.72 -5.11
C CYS A 75 14.74 -5.48 -6.43
N LEU A 76 13.81 -4.52 -6.47
CA LEU A 76 13.02 -4.17 -7.66
C LEU A 76 13.56 -2.92 -8.38
N VAL A 77 14.38 -2.11 -7.70
CA VAL A 77 14.99 -0.91 -8.28
C VAL A 77 15.88 -1.28 -9.48
N ARG A 78 15.51 -0.74 -10.66
CA ARG A 78 16.30 -0.79 -11.90
C ARG A 78 16.65 0.63 -12.32
N ARG A 79 17.91 0.90 -12.64
CA ARG A 79 18.36 2.27 -12.93
C ARG A 79 17.70 2.83 -14.19
N GLU A 80 17.37 1.96 -15.13
CA GLU A 80 16.74 2.27 -16.40
C GLU A 80 15.32 2.83 -16.20
N LEU A 81 14.60 2.37 -15.16
CA LEU A 81 13.24 2.83 -14.84
C LEU A 81 13.21 4.20 -14.16
N PHE A 82 14.35 4.62 -13.58
CA PHE A 82 14.47 5.85 -12.81
C PHE A 82 15.65 6.71 -13.30
N PRO A 83 15.64 7.14 -14.58
CA PRO A 83 16.80 7.82 -15.18
C PRO A 83 17.15 9.14 -14.48
N ASN A 84 16.15 9.79 -13.88
CA ASN A 84 16.29 11.11 -13.25
C ASN A 84 16.37 11.09 -11.72
N SER A 85 16.39 9.90 -11.10
CA SER A 85 16.44 9.79 -9.63
C SER A 85 17.87 9.95 -9.10
N ASP A 86 18.00 10.68 -8.00
CA ASP A 86 19.25 10.97 -7.29
C ASP A 86 19.49 10.07 -6.06
N CYS A 87 18.50 9.26 -5.66
CA CYS A 87 18.52 8.54 -4.39
C CYS A 87 18.07 7.07 -4.50
N LEU A 88 18.52 6.32 -5.50
CA LEU A 88 18.07 4.94 -5.71
C LEU A 88 18.53 3.92 -4.66
N LYS A 89 19.64 4.18 -3.95
CA LYS A 89 20.17 3.22 -2.98
C LYS A 89 19.36 3.27 -1.69
N ALA A 90 19.09 2.10 -1.13
CA ALA A 90 18.29 1.96 0.07
C ALA A 90 18.83 2.74 1.28
N THR A 91 20.16 2.89 1.41
CA THR A 91 20.79 3.73 2.46
C THR A 91 20.53 5.22 2.32
N GLN A 92 20.18 5.69 1.11
CA GLN A 92 19.79 7.08 0.86
C GLN A 92 18.29 7.27 1.16
N ARG A 93 17.47 6.24 0.89
CA ARG A 93 16.00 6.32 1.03
C ARG A 93 15.51 6.04 2.44
N GLU A 94 16.15 5.12 3.16
CA GLU A 94 15.60 4.53 4.39
C GLU A 94 15.21 5.54 5.46
N HIS A 95 16.02 6.58 5.69
CA HIS A 95 15.69 7.61 6.68
C HIS A 95 14.53 8.52 6.24
N MET A 96 14.37 8.76 4.93
CA MET A 96 13.18 9.46 4.40
C MET A 96 11.93 8.60 4.60
N LEU A 97 12.03 7.29 4.33
CA LEU A 97 10.93 6.35 4.55
C LEU A 97 10.51 6.30 6.02
N TYR A 98 11.49 6.20 6.94
CA TYR A 98 11.20 6.18 8.37
C TYR A 98 10.54 7.47 8.84
N ARG A 99 11.04 8.63 8.41
CA ARG A 99 10.46 9.92 8.81
C ARG A 99 9.03 10.05 8.32
N GLU A 100 8.75 9.72 7.05
CA GLU A 100 7.39 9.78 6.50
C GLU A 100 6.42 8.90 7.30
N ILE A 101 6.79 7.66 7.59
CA ILE A 101 5.95 6.73 8.38
C ILE A 101 5.68 7.28 9.78
N LEU A 102 6.71 7.78 10.46
CA LEU A 102 6.62 8.24 11.85
C LEU A 102 5.87 9.57 11.98
N LEU A 103 6.01 10.48 11.03
CA LEU A 103 5.33 11.78 11.03
C LEU A 103 3.81 11.64 11.03
N GLN A 104 3.28 10.67 10.29
CA GLN A 104 1.82 10.49 10.19
C GLN A 104 1.20 9.91 11.47
N ASN A 105 2.01 9.21 12.27
CA ASN A 105 1.61 8.59 13.54
C ASN A 105 0.29 7.81 13.42
N ALA A 106 0.15 7.01 12.36
CA ALA A 106 -1.06 6.25 12.06
C ALA A 106 -1.34 5.16 13.10
N ASP A 107 -2.59 4.75 13.24
CA ASP A 107 -2.97 3.64 14.13
C ASP A 107 -2.68 2.29 13.48
N ILE A 108 -2.86 2.23 12.16
CA ILE A 108 -2.63 1.06 11.32
C ILE A 108 -1.88 1.50 10.06
N ILE A 109 -0.82 0.77 9.73
CA ILE A 109 0.07 1.06 8.61
C ILE A 109 0.13 -0.19 7.72
N CYS A 110 -0.22 -0.04 6.44
CA CYS A 110 -0.16 -1.07 5.42
C CYS A 110 0.94 -0.75 4.42
N LEU A 111 2.01 -1.54 4.39
CA LEU A 111 3.17 -1.31 3.53
C LEU A 111 3.29 -2.39 2.46
N GLN A 112 3.64 -1.99 1.25
CA GLN A 112 3.91 -2.87 0.11
C GLN A 112 5.39 -2.76 -0.28
N GLU A 113 5.88 -3.77 -1.02
CA GLU A 113 7.29 -3.89 -1.39
C GLU A 113 8.28 -3.75 -0.23
N VAL A 114 7.91 -4.30 0.92
CA VAL A 114 8.76 -4.24 2.11
C VAL A 114 9.87 -5.25 1.95
N ASP A 115 11.11 -4.78 2.01
CA ASP A 115 12.32 -5.57 2.19
C ASP A 115 13.10 -5.10 3.43
N ARG A 116 14.28 -5.68 3.67
CA ARG A 116 15.22 -5.28 4.75
C ARG A 116 14.55 -5.08 6.12
N LEU A 117 13.78 -6.08 6.53
CA LEU A 117 13.04 -6.10 7.79
C LEU A 117 13.95 -5.84 9.01
N GLU A 118 15.21 -6.23 8.94
CA GLU A 118 16.22 -5.99 9.98
C GLU A 118 16.47 -4.50 10.28
N LYS A 119 16.10 -3.60 9.35
CA LYS A 119 16.21 -2.15 9.54
C LYS A 119 14.87 -1.49 9.87
N LEU A 120 13.78 -1.91 9.22
CA LEU A 120 12.46 -1.29 9.40
C LEU A 120 11.78 -1.72 10.71
N LEU A 121 11.87 -3.00 11.09
CA LEU A 121 11.16 -3.53 12.27
C LEU A 121 11.60 -2.86 13.58
N PRO A 122 12.91 -2.60 13.84
CA PRO A 122 13.33 -1.88 15.03
C PRO A 122 12.76 -0.46 15.12
N VAL A 123 12.65 0.25 13.99
CA VAL A 123 12.09 1.62 13.93
C VAL A 123 10.61 1.60 14.29
N LEU A 124 9.84 0.66 13.73
CA LEU A 124 8.42 0.50 14.04
C LEU A 124 8.21 0.09 15.51
N ALA A 125 9.03 -0.81 16.04
CA ALA A 125 8.94 -1.27 17.42
C ALA A 125 9.27 -0.15 18.43
N ASP A 126 10.30 0.66 18.15
CA ASP A 126 10.66 1.83 18.97
C ASP A 126 9.53 2.87 19.00
N ALA A 127 8.80 3.02 17.89
CA ALA A 127 7.60 3.85 17.79
C ALA A 127 6.32 3.20 18.38
N GLY A 128 6.42 2.00 18.97
CA GLY A 128 5.32 1.32 19.67
C GLY A 128 4.42 0.45 18.79
N TYR A 129 4.80 0.18 17.54
CA TYR A 129 4.02 -0.69 16.66
C TYR A 129 4.37 -2.16 16.83
N THR A 130 3.34 -3.00 16.80
CA THR A 130 3.48 -4.42 16.49
C THR A 130 3.30 -4.61 14.99
N SER A 131 4.09 -5.46 14.36
CA SER A 131 4.07 -5.64 12.91
C SER A 131 4.02 -7.10 12.49
N ARG A 132 3.28 -7.39 11.41
CA ARG A 132 3.24 -8.68 10.73
C ARG A 132 3.63 -8.53 9.28
N PHE A 133 4.66 -9.27 8.88
CA PHE A 133 5.13 -9.36 7.51
C PHE A 133 4.65 -10.66 6.86
N ALA A 134 4.26 -10.59 5.60
CA ALA A 134 3.97 -11.75 4.77
C ALA A 134 4.57 -11.58 3.37
N SER A 135 5.03 -12.69 2.79
CA SER A 135 5.51 -12.75 1.41
C SER A 135 5.18 -14.09 0.78
N ALA A 136 5.09 -14.12 -0.56
CA ALA A 136 5.01 -15.38 -1.29
C ALA A 136 6.34 -16.15 -1.16
N PRO A 137 6.31 -17.50 -1.15
CA PRO A 137 7.51 -18.31 -1.11
C PRO A 137 8.54 -17.92 -2.18
N GLY A 138 9.78 -17.68 -1.75
CA GLY A 138 10.89 -17.27 -2.62
C GLY A 138 10.87 -15.83 -3.10
N LYS A 139 9.90 -14.99 -2.67
CA LYS A 139 9.87 -13.56 -2.96
C LYS A 139 10.69 -12.81 -1.90
N LYS A 140 11.59 -11.90 -2.34
CA LYS A 140 12.49 -11.14 -1.46
C LYS A 140 11.85 -9.93 -0.79
N HIS A 141 10.65 -9.57 -1.23
CA HIS A 141 9.85 -8.48 -0.71
C HIS A 141 8.42 -8.97 -0.47
N GLY A 142 7.66 -8.22 0.33
CA GLY A 142 6.30 -8.62 0.70
C GLY A 142 5.45 -7.44 1.17
N CYS A 143 4.39 -7.77 1.88
CA CYS A 143 3.50 -6.80 2.50
C CYS A 143 3.64 -6.85 4.02
N LEU A 144 3.53 -5.70 4.68
CA LEU A 144 3.61 -5.57 6.13
C LEU A 144 2.41 -4.80 6.64
N ILE A 145 1.79 -5.29 7.72
CA ILE A 145 0.80 -4.52 8.48
C ILE A 145 1.40 -4.22 9.85
N ALA A 146 1.53 -2.95 10.20
CA ALA A 146 1.92 -2.49 11.52
C ALA A 146 0.74 -1.82 12.22
N PHE A 147 0.59 -2.01 13.53
CA PHE A 147 -0.52 -1.47 14.30
C PHE A 147 -0.10 -1.14 15.74
N LYS A 148 -0.71 -0.10 16.32
CA LYS A 148 -0.50 0.34 17.71
C LYS A 148 -1.82 0.37 18.46
N ASP A 149 -1.82 0.07 19.77
CA ASP A 149 -3.03 -0.05 20.60
C ASP A 149 -4.05 -1.13 20.14
N TYR A 150 -3.71 -2.02 19.18
CA TYR A 150 -4.52 -3.18 18.79
C TYR A 150 -3.86 -4.51 19.18
N ILE A 151 -4.69 -5.52 19.34
CA ILE A 151 -4.30 -6.92 19.52
C ILE A 151 -4.77 -7.70 18.29
N GLU A 152 -3.86 -8.45 17.68
CA GLU A 152 -4.18 -9.39 16.61
C GLU A 152 -5.02 -10.55 17.15
N VAL A 153 -6.21 -10.75 16.59
CA VAL A 153 -7.11 -11.86 16.95
C VAL A 153 -7.22 -12.93 15.85
N GLY A 154 -6.70 -12.64 14.66
CA GLY A 154 -6.64 -13.59 13.56
C GLY A 154 -5.84 -13.04 12.38
N ALA A 155 -5.30 -13.94 11.57
CA ALA A 155 -4.56 -13.62 10.36
C ALA A 155 -4.91 -14.59 9.24
N ARG A 156 -4.91 -14.09 8.00
CA ARG A 156 -5.08 -14.88 6.78
C ARG A 156 -4.14 -14.37 5.70
N LEU A 157 -3.37 -15.29 5.12
CA LEU A 157 -2.58 -15.04 3.93
C LEU A 157 -3.32 -15.62 2.72
N ILE A 158 -3.58 -14.78 1.73
CA ILE A 158 -4.24 -15.13 0.48
C ILE A 158 -3.15 -15.30 -0.59
N SER A 159 -3.09 -16.47 -1.22
CA SER A 159 -2.24 -16.74 -2.39
C SER A 159 -3.12 -16.72 -3.63
N TYR A 160 -3.12 -15.61 -4.39
CA TYR A 160 -4.06 -15.43 -5.51
C TYR A 160 -3.93 -16.51 -6.61
N ASP A 161 -2.75 -17.10 -6.75
CA ASP A 161 -2.48 -18.17 -7.70
C ASP A 161 -3.12 -19.51 -7.28
N ASP A 162 -3.46 -19.67 -6.00
CA ASP A 162 -4.03 -20.90 -5.43
C ASP A 162 -5.53 -20.80 -5.14
N GLU A 163 -6.06 -19.59 -4.99
CA GLU A 163 -7.48 -19.37 -4.73
C GLU A 163 -8.36 -19.77 -5.92
N LYS A 164 -9.39 -20.56 -5.62
CA LYS A 164 -10.42 -20.96 -6.59
C LYS A 164 -11.42 -19.81 -6.73
N VAL A 165 -11.88 -19.56 -7.94
CA VAL A 165 -12.93 -18.56 -8.24
C VAL A 165 -14.28 -19.21 -8.53
N ARG A 166 -14.31 -20.53 -8.78
CA ARG A 166 -15.53 -21.34 -8.94
C ARG A 166 -15.60 -22.45 -7.89
N GLY A 167 -16.81 -22.96 -7.65
CA GLY A 167 -17.05 -24.07 -6.74
C GLY A 167 -16.45 -25.39 -7.24
N ASP A 168 -16.35 -26.37 -6.34
CA ASP A 168 -15.86 -27.71 -6.71
C ASP A 168 -16.81 -28.37 -7.73
N GLY A 169 -16.27 -28.69 -8.91
CA GLY A 169 -17.01 -29.31 -10.01
C GLY A 169 -17.54 -28.33 -11.07
N GLU A 170 -17.34 -27.02 -10.91
CA GLU A 170 -17.73 -26.00 -11.89
C GLU A 170 -16.55 -25.56 -12.78
N GLY A 171 -16.61 -25.91 -14.07
CA GLY A 171 -15.70 -25.43 -15.11
C GLY A 171 -14.41 -26.23 -15.28
N VAL A 172 -13.70 -25.94 -16.38
CA VAL A 172 -12.47 -26.65 -16.80
C VAL A 172 -11.23 -26.20 -15.99
N ASN A 173 -11.23 -24.94 -15.53
CA ASN A 173 -10.19 -24.36 -14.68
C ASN A 173 -10.84 -23.62 -13.50
N PRO A 174 -10.85 -24.20 -12.28
CA PRO A 174 -11.55 -23.62 -11.14
C PRO A 174 -10.86 -22.35 -10.59
N ARG A 175 -9.61 -22.08 -10.99
CA ARG A 175 -8.84 -20.91 -10.57
C ARG A 175 -9.02 -19.74 -11.53
N GLY A 176 -9.23 -20.00 -12.81
CA GLY A 176 -9.38 -18.97 -13.86
C GLY A 176 -8.22 -17.98 -13.94
N SER A 177 -7.00 -18.39 -13.58
CA SER A 177 -5.82 -17.53 -13.60
C SER A 177 -5.25 -17.43 -15.02
N SER A 178 -4.90 -16.22 -15.46
CA SER A 178 -4.22 -15.97 -16.74
C SER A 178 -2.71 -15.98 -16.61
N PHE A 179 -2.19 -15.68 -15.41
CA PHE A 179 -0.76 -15.58 -15.13
C PHE A 179 -0.44 -16.00 -13.70
N ARG A 180 0.64 -16.78 -13.49
CA ARG A 180 1.17 -17.06 -12.13
C ARG A 180 1.99 -15.88 -11.60
N THR A 181 1.39 -15.08 -10.73
CA THR A 181 1.97 -13.80 -10.29
C THR A 181 2.80 -13.91 -9.01
N ARG A 182 2.50 -14.90 -8.16
CA ARG A 182 2.98 -14.99 -6.76
C ARG A 182 2.67 -13.74 -5.95
N ASN A 183 1.56 -13.07 -6.27
CA ASN A 183 1.04 -11.97 -5.47
C ASN A 183 0.23 -12.51 -4.30
N ILE A 184 0.16 -11.70 -3.24
CA ILE A 184 -0.50 -12.07 -2.00
C ILE A 184 -1.43 -10.97 -1.52
N GLY A 185 -2.49 -11.36 -0.82
CA GLY A 185 -3.25 -10.49 0.07
C GLY A 185 -2.95 -10.88 1.52
N HIS A 186 -2.67 -9.92 2.37
CA HIS A 186 -2.40 -10.17 3.79
C HIS A 186 -3.48 -9.51 4.64
N VAL A 187 -4.25 -10.32 5.37
CA VAL A 187 -5.43 -9.88 6.13
C VAL A 187 -5.22 -10.16 7.61
N LEU A 188 -5.48 -9.16 8.46
CA LEU A 188 -5.47 -9.26 9.91
C LEU A 188 -6.82 -8.81 10.49
N ALA A 189 -7.28 -9.52 11.51
CA ALA A 189 -8.34 -9.04 12.39
C ALA A 189 -7.70 -8.42 13.64
N LEU A 190 -7.97 -7.14 13.88
CA LEU A 190 -7.35 -6.33 14.92
C LEU A 190 -8.41 -5.84 15.92
N LYS A 191 -8.25 -6.15 17.20
CA LYS A 191 -9.11 -5.69 18.29
C LYS A 191 -8.43 -4.55 19.04
N HIS A 192 -9.07 -3.38 19.11
CA HIS A 192 -8.54 -2.25 19.84
C HIS A 192 -8.52 -2.55 21.35
N SER A 193 -7.34 -2.40 21.95
CA SER A 193 -7.04 -2.85 23.32
C SER A 193 -7.93 -2.17 24.37
N ARG A 194 -8.24 -0.88 24.18
CA ARG A 194 -8.97 -0.07 25.18
C ARG A 194 -10.48 -0.10 24.99
N SER A 195 -10.96 0.00 23.75
CA SER A 195 -12.39 0.10 23.46
C SER A 195 -13.05 -1.25 23.18
N GLY A 196 -12.26 -2.30 22.92
CA GLY A 196 -12.76 -3.62 22.55
C GLY A 196 -13.40 -3.69 21.15
N LYS A 197 -13.55 -2.56 20.45
CA LYS A 197 -13.99 -2.49 19.06
C LYS A 197 -12.91 -3.10 18.17
N GLY A 198 -13.30 -3.66 17.03
CA GLY A 198 -12.32 -4.27 16.12
C GLY A 198 -12.53 -3.86 14.68
N ILE A 199 -11.50 -4.14 13.89
CA ILE A 199 -11.37 -3.78 12.50
C ILE A 199 -10.60 -4.89 11.77
N ILE A 200 -11.02 -5.21 10.56
CA ILE A 200 -10.29 -6.14 9.69
C ILE A 200 -9.49 -5.30 8.70
N VAL A 201 -8.20 -5.54 8.60
CA VAL A 201 -7.33 -4.79 7.69
C VAL A 201 -6.63 -5.75 6.75
N ALA A 202 -6.75 -5.46 5.47
CA ALA A 202 -6.07 -6.17 4.40
C ALA A 202 -5.09 -5.24 3.70
N THR A 203 -3.92 -5.77 3.33
CA THR A 203 -2.96 -5.11 2.45
C THR A 203 -2.64 -6.01 1.26
N THR A 204 -2.49 -5.44 0.08
CA THR A 204 -2.12 -6.17 -1.13
C THR A 204 -1.15 -5.38 -2.00
N HIS A 205 -0.44 -6.11 -2.88
CA HIS A 205 0.21 -5.54 -4.05
C HIS A 205 -0.21 -6.39 -5.26
N LEU A 206 -1.14 -5.88 -6.06
CA LEU A 206 -1.70 -6.55 -7.23
C LEU A 206 -0.72 -6.61 -8.41
N PHE A 207 -1.08 -7.32 -9.46
CA PHE A 207 -0.20 -7.50 -10.61
C PHE A 207 0.09 -6.16 -11.31
N TRP A 208 1.35 -5.91 -11.62
CA TRP A 208 1.84 -4.60 -12.05
C TRP A 208 1.66 -4.37 -13.56
N HIS A 209 1.59 -5.43 -14.37
CA HIS A 209 1.66 -5.30 -15.82
C HIS A 209 0.39 -4.61 -16.38
N PRO A 210 0.53 -3.48 -17.12
CA PRO A 210 -0.60 -2.62 -17.48
C PRO A 210 -1.65 -3.30 -18.38
N LYS A 211 -1.21 -4.17 -19.29
CA LYS A 211 -2.09 -4.92 -20.20
C LYS A 211 -2.81 -6.12 -19.57
N TYR A 212 -2.42 -6.59 -18.38
CA TYR A 212 -3.08 -7.73 -17.71
C TYR A 212 -4.23 -7.29 -16.79
N LEU A 213 -5.18 -6.53 -17.35
CA LEU A 213 -6.32 -5.99 -16.63
C LEU A 213 -7.18 -7.10 -16.00
N TYR A 214 -7.42 -8.19 -16.73
CA TYR A 214 -8.16 -9.35 -16.24
C TYR A 214 -7.55 -9.94 -14.95
N GLU A 215 -6.23 -10.19 -14.92
CA GLU A 215 -5.59 -10.78 -13.74
C GLU A 215 -5.67 -9.83 -12.54
N LYS A 216 -5.43 -8.52 -12.74
CA LYS A 216 -5.60 -7.51 -11.69
C LYS A 216 -7.03 -7.51 -11.14
N THR A 217 -8.02 -7.53 -12.03
CA THR A 217 -9.45 -7.53 -11.70
C THR A 217 -9.83 -8.80 -10.92
N ARG A 218 -9.36 -9.96 -11.37
CA ARG A 218 -9.53 -11.25 -10.68
C ARG A 218 -8.93 -11.21 -9.28
N GLN A 219 -7.71 -10.71 -9.12
CA GLN A 219 -7.05 -10.62 -7.81
C GLN A 219 -7.79 -9.69 -6.86
N ALA A 220 -8.25 -8.53 -7.33
CA ALA A 220 -9.08 -7.61 -6.54
C ALA A 220 -10.40 -8.26 -6.09
N ALA A 221 -11.05 -9.02 -6.98
CA ALA A 221 -12.28 -9.75 -6.65
C ALA A 221 -12.05 -10.82 -5.57
N ILE A 222 -10.97 -11.60 -5.71
CA ILE A 222 -10.58 -12.61 -4.71
C ILE A 222 -10.29 -11.93 -3.38
N LEU A 223 -9.54 -10.82 -3.36
CA LEU A 223 -9.25 -10.08 -2.12
C LEU A 223 -10.54 -9.67 -1.40
N LYS A 224 -11.48 -9.04 -2.11
CA LYS A 224 -12.77 -8.63 -1.53
C LYS A 224 -13.52 -9.84 -0.95
N ARG A 225 -13.63 -10.91 -1.73
CA ARG A 225 -14.31 -12.15 -1.30
C ARG A 225 -13.67 -12.75 -0.05
N GLU A 226 -12.35 -12.94 -0.07
CA GLU A 226 -11.63 -13.58 1.03
C GLU A 226 -11.66 -12.75 2.31
N VAL A 227 -11.65 -11.42 2.22
CA VAL A 227 -11.83 -10.54 3.39
C VAL A 227 -13.21 -10.75 4.01
N VAL A 228 -14.26 -10.82 3.20
CA VAL A 228 -15.63 -11.07 3.69
C VAL A 228 -15.78 -12.48 4.25
N GLN A 229 -15.25 -13.49 3.57
CA GLN A 229 -15.26 -14.86 4.10
C GLN A 229 -14.48 -14.99 5.40
N PHE A 230 -13.31 -14.35 5.50
CA PHE A 230 -12.51 -14.32 6.71
C PHE A 230 -13.26 -13.66 7.87
N LYS A 231 -13.95 -12.54 7.60
CA LYS A 231 -14.83 -11.86 8.54
C LYS A 231 -15.94 -12.79 9.05
N SER A 232 -16.65 -13.47 8.16
CA SER A 232 -17.73 -14.40 8.52
C SER A 232 -17.23 -15.63 9.27
N ASN A 233 -16.10 -16.20 8.86
CA ASN A 233 -15.50 -17.38 9.49
C ASN A 233 -15.08 -17.13 10.95
N LEU A 234 -14.71 -15.89 11.28
CA LEU A 234 -14.39 -15.49 12.66
C LEU A 234 -15.62 -15.01 13.45
N GLY A 235 -16.80 -14.93 12.82
CA GLY A 235 -18.02 -14.39 13.44
C GLY A 235 -17.92 -12.90 13.77
N LEU A 236 -17.14 -12.13 13.00
CA LEU A 236 -16.87 -10.71 13.25
C LEU A 236 -17.71 -9.78 12.35
N GLU A 237 -19.00 -10.10 12.19
CA GLU A 237 -19.88 -9.39 11.24
C GLU A 237 -20.02 -7.89 11.52
N ASP A 238 -19.90 -7.50 12.78
CA ASP A 238 -20.00 -6.10 13.21
C ASP A 238 -18.72 -5.28 12.97
N TRP A 239 -17.65 -5.92 12.48
CA TRP A 239 -16.35 -5.25 12.29
C TRP A 239 -16.27 -4.66 10.88
N PRO A 240 -15.92 -3.37 10.71
CA PRO A 240 -15.62 -2.82 9.41
C PRO A 240 -14.34 -3.45 8.84
N CYS A 241 -14.22 -3.45 7.51
CA CYS A 241 -13.00 -3.88 6.84
C CYS A 241 -12.34 -2.71 6.11
N ILE A 242 -11.02 -2.68 6.11
CA ILE A 242 -10.22 -1.75 5.33
C ILE A 242 -9.32 -2.57 4.40
N LEU A 243 -9.37 -2.26 3.12
CA LEU A 243 -8.53 -2.86 2.09
C LEU A 243 -7.58 -1.78 1.58
N CYS A 244 -6.32 -1.89 1.99
CA CYS A 244 -5.25 -0.98 1.61
C CYS A 244 -4.31 -1.62 0.59
N GLY A 245 -3.58 -0.76 -0.10
CA GLY A 245 -2.35 -1.16 -0.78
C GLY A 245 -2.27 -0.69 -2.20
N ASP A 246 -1.34 -1.30 -2.92
CA ASP A 246 -1.04 -1.02 -4.31
C ASP A 246 -1.86 -1.97 -5.19
N PHE A 247 -2.90 -1.43 -5.80
CA PHE A 247 -3.81 -2.13 -6.67
C PHE A 247 -3.40 -2.08 -8.15
N ASN A 248 -2.39 -1.28 -8.52
CA ASN A 248 -1.92 -1.14 -9.90
C ASN A 248 -3.03 -0.82 -10.94
N PHE A 249 -4.08 -0.12 -10.54
CA PHE A 249 -5.13 0.35 -11.45
C PHE A 249 -5.56 1.77 -11.11
N CYS A 250 -5.91 2.54 -12.14
CA CYS A 250 -6.42 3.91 -12.00
C CYS A 250 -7.95 3.92 -11.79
N PRO A 251 -8.56 5.05 -11.41
CA PRO A 251 -10.01 5.14 -11.21
C PRO A 251 -10.85 4.90 -12.48
N ASP A 252 -10.28 5.08 -13.68
CA ASP A 252 -10.93 4.76 -14.96
C ASP A 252 -10.79 3.27 -15.37
N ASP A 253 -10.13 2.45 -14.56
CA ASP A 253 -9.94 1.01 -14.79
C ASP A 253 -11.23 0.21 -14.47
N PRO A 254 -11.54 -0.86 -15.22
CA PRO A 254 -12.65 -1.76 -14.89
C PRO A 254 -12.59 -2.31 -13.46
N ALA A 255 -11.40 -2.62 -12.94
CA ALA A 255 -11.24 -3.17 -11.60
C ALA A 255 -11.70 -2.19 -10.51
N TYR A 256 -11.38 -0.89 -10.65
CA TYR A 256 -11.84 0.15 -9.72
C TYR A 256 -13.37 0.24 -9.74
N SER A 257 -13.95 0.31 -10.94
CA SER A 257 -15.41 0.43 -11.10
C SER A 257 -16.15 -0.74 -10.47
N LEU A 258 -15.65 -1.97 -10.62
CA LEU A 258 -16.22 -3.16 -9.99
C LEU A 258 -16.07 -3.17 -8.46
N MET A 259 -14.94 -2.67 -7.94
CA MET A 259 -14.69 -2.58 -6.49
C MET A 259 -15.68 -1.65 -5.78
N VAL A 260 -15.95 -0.49 -6.39
CA VAL A 260 -16.91 0.52 -5.89
C VAL A 260 -18.36 0.28 -6.33
N GLY A 261 -18.60 -0.76 -7.14
CA GLY A 261 -19.93 -1.17 -7.59
C GLY A 261 -20.53 -0.31 -8.69
N ASP A 262 -19.72 0.47 -9.40
CA ASP A 262 -20.13 1.16 -10.62
C ASP A 262 -20.32 0.15 -11.77
N SER A 263 -21.20 0.47 -12.70
CA SER A 263 -21.33 -0.31 -13.94
C SER A 263 -20.11 -0.09 -14.84
N LEU A 264 -19.68 -1.13 -15.55
CA LEU A 264 -18.61 -1.02 -16.52
C LEU A 264 -19.06 -0.19 -17.73
N LEU A 265 -18.17 0.69 -18.19
CA LEU A 265 -18.35 1.42 -19.43
C LEU A 265 -17.98 0.53 -20.62
N PRO A 266 -18.57 0.73 -21.81
CA PRO A 266 -18.20 -0.06 -23.00
C PRO A 266 -16.70 -0.06 -23.30
N ALA A 267 -16.03 1.09 -23.12
CA ALA A 267 -14.57 1.19 -23.29
C ALA A 267 -13.78 0.40 -22.23
N GLN A 268 -14.30 0.26 -21.01
CA GLN A 268 -13.68 -0.54 -19.96
C GLN A 268 -13.87 -2.04 -20.24
N GLU A 269 -15.04 -2.44 -20.75
CA GLU A 269 -15.29 -3.81 -21.18
C GLU A 269 -14.37 -4.20 -22.34
N GLU A 270 -14.20 -3.33 -23.34
CA GLU A 270 -13.28 -3.56 -24.46
C GLU A 270 -11.83 -3.72 -23.99
N LYS A 271 -11.35 -2.82 -23.12
CA LYS A 271 -10.03 -2.92 -22.48
C LYS A 271 -9.90 -4.26 -21.73
N LEU A 272 -10.90 -4.65 -20.95
CA LEU A 272 -10.89 -5.90 -20.20
C LEU A 272 -10.85 -7.11 -21.15
N CYS A 273 -11.69 -7.15 -22.18
CA CYS A 273 -11.72 -8.18 -23.22
C CYS A 273 -10.36 -8.36 -23.90
N SER A 274 -9.66 -7.27 -24.20
CA SER A 274 -8.32 -7.31 -24.80
C SER A 274 -7.25 -7.97 -23.90
N SER A 275 -7.51 -8.03 -22.58
CA SER A 275 -6.60 -8.60 -21.58
C SER A 275 -6.84 -10.08 -21.27
N TYR A 276 -7.80 -10.74 -21.96
CA TYR A 276 -8.05 -12.17 -21.83
C TYR A 276 -6.99 -12.97 -22.58
N VAL A 277 -5.84 -13.12 -21.92
CA VAL A 277 -4.71 -13.90 -22.41
C VAL A 277 -4.40 -15.03 -21.44
N VAL A 278 -3.65 -16.03 -21.89
CA VAL A 278 -3.05 -17.07 -21.05
C VAL A 278 -1.56 -17.06 -21.30
N HIS A 279 -0.79 -16.90 -20.22
CA HIS A 279 0.66 -16.85 -20.28
C HIS A 279 1.30 -18.24 -20.16
N ALA A 280 2.53 -18.39 -20.66
CA ALA A 280 3.32 -19.62 -20.62
C ALA A 280 3.54 -20.21 -19.21
N THR A 281 3.35 -19.40 -18.15
CA THR A 281 3.41 -19.85 -16.75
C THR A 281 2.18 -20.66 -16.33
N ILE A 282 1.06 -20.52 -17.04
CA ILE A 282 -0.15 -21.32 -16.87
C ILE A 282 -0.18 -22.47 -17.87
N ASP A 283 0.18 -22.19 -19.13
CA ASP A 283 0.21 -23.16 -20.22
C ASP A 283 1.63 -23.27 -20.82
N PRO A 284 2.45 -24.25 -20.37
CA PRO A 284 3.82 -24.40 -20.85
C PRO A 284 3.94 -24.78 -22.34
N SER A 285 2.84 -25.08 -23.04
CA SER A 285 2.87 -25.38 -24.47
C SER A 285 3.04 -24.12 -25.35
N ILE A 286 2.89 -22.92 -24.76
CA ILE A 286 3.07 -21.64 -25.46
C ILE A 286 4.55 -21.42 -25.76
N ALA A 287 4.86 -21.18 -27.04
CA ALA A 287 6.22 -20.90 -27.48
C ALA A 287 6.78 -19.62 -26.83
N LEU A 288 8.00 -19.71 -26.29
CA LEU A 288 8.73 -18.55 -25.79
C LEU A 288 8.98 -17.58 -26.95
N GLY A 289 8.56 -16.32 -26.77
CA GLY A 289 8.60 -15.27 -27.80
C GLY A 289 7.29 -15.03 -28.55
N ALA A 290 6.22 -15.79 -28.30
CA ALA A 290 4.91 -15.49 -28.86
C ALA A 290 4.35 -14.17 -28.28
N THR A 291 4.08 -13.20 -29.14
CA THR A 291 3.40 -11.94 -28.79
C THR A 291 1.93 -12.01 -29.16
N SER A 292 1.04 -11.65 -28.23
CA SER A 292 -0.35 -11.37 -28.60
C SER A 292 -0.38 -10.01 -29.29
N GLN A 293 -0.87 -9.96 -30.53
CA GLN A 293 -0.89 -8.76 -31.37
C GLN A 293 -1.50 -7.55 -30.66
N SER A 294 -0.75 -6.45 -30.63
CA SER A 294 -1.33 -5.11 -30.75
C SER A 294 -0.37 -4.27 -31.59
N ASP A 295 -0.88 -3.78 -32.73
CA ASP A 295 -0.27 -2.72 -33.53
C ASP A 295 0.07 -1.54 -32.62
N ASP A 296 1.33 -1.09 -32.65
CA ASP A 296 1.71 0.32 -32.72
C ASP A 296 3.22 0.43 -32.96
N ASN A 297 3.57 1.15 -34.03
CA ASN A 297 4.92 1.64 -34.29
C ASN A 297 5.20 2.80 -33.34
N GLU A 298 6.13 2.66 -32.40
CA GLU A 298 6.75 3.82 -31.74
C GLU A 298 8.12 3.44 -31.18
N GLU A 299 9.18 4.12 -31.65
CA GLU A 299 10.59 3.89 -31.30
C GLU A 299 10.95 4.32 -29.84
N ASP A 300 9.94 4.60 -29.00
CA ASP A 300 10.06 4.92 -27.56
C ASP A 300 9.12 4.04 -26.68
N ALA A 301 8.64 2.90 -27.20
CA ALA A 301 7.72 2.03 -26.47
C ALA A 301 8.40 1.28 -25.30
N ASP A 302 7.85 1.47 -24.10
CA ASP A 302 8.20 0.72 -22.89
C ASP A 302 8.07 -0.81 -23.10
N PRO A 303 9.14 -1.61 -22.85
CA PRO A 303 9.11 -3.05 -23.06
C PRO A 303 8.07 -3.77 -22.20
N ASP A 304 7.61 -3.17 -21.09
CA ASP A 304 6.61 -3.74 -20.18
C ASP A 304 5.16 -3.49 -20.62
N LYS A 305 4.93 -2.84 -21.78
CA LYS A 305 3.59 -2.70 -22.39
C LYS A 305 3.24 -3.80 -23.38
N VAL A 306 4.18 -4.68 -23.74
CA VAL A 306 3.95 -5.77 -24.68
C VAL A 306 3.70 -7.06 -23.89
N ILE A 307 2.53 -7.67 -24.09
CA ILE A 307 2.29 -9.01 -23.57
C ILE A 307 3.12 -9.99 -24.40
N THR A 308 4.18 -10.50 -23.77
CA THR A 308 5.04 -11.54 -24.33
C THR A 308 4.73 -12.90 -23.71
N ASN A 309 5.05 -13.97 -24.43
CA ASN A 309 4.87 -15.36 -24.01
C ASN A 309 3.42 -15.70 -23.63
N ALA A 310 2.45 -15.12 -24.33
CA ALA A 310 1.03 -15.37 -24.08
C ALA A 310 0.25 -15.58 -25.39
N ARG A 311 -0.87 -16.28 -25.28
CA ARG A 311 -1.88 -16.44 -26.35
C ARG A 311 -3.22 -15.90 -25.89
N SER A 312 -4.11 -15.59 -26.83
CA SER A 312 -5.51 -15.28 -26.50
C SER A 312 -6.17 -16.46 -25.76
N ALA A 313 -6.96 -16.14 -24.75
CA ALA A 313 -7.69 -17.14 -23.99
C ALA A 313 -8.78 -17.81 -24.84
N GLN A 314 -9.01 -19.07 -24.58
CA GLN A 314 -10.05 -19.92 -25.15
C GLN A 314 -11.05 -20.28 -24.04
N PRO A 315 -12.30 -20.67 -24.39
CA PRO A 315 -13.29 -21.09 -23.38
C PRO A 315 -12.80 -22.22 -22.46
N VAL A 316 -11.90 -23.08 -22.97
CA VAL A 316 -11.31 -24.20 -22.22
C VAL A 316 -10.41 -23.74 -21.09
N ASP A 317 -9.84 -22.53 -21.18
CA ASP A 317 -8.93 -22.00 -20.18
C ASP A 317 -9.65 -21.57 -18.90
N GLY A 318 -10.99 -21.45 -18.96
CA GLY A 318 -11.85 -21.19 -17.81
C GLY A 318 -11.58 -19.85 -17.15
N LEU A 319 -11.22 -18.81 -17.90
CA LEU A 319 -11.23 -17.44 -17.38
C LEU A 319 -12.68 -17.03 -17.06
N LEU A 320 -12.86 -16.12 -16.11
CA LEU A 320 -14.17 -15.60 -15.71
C LEU A 320 -14.69 -14.66 -16.79
N SER A 321 -15.92 -14.84 -17.25
CA SER A 321 -16.57 -13.84 -18.09
C SER A 321 -16.79 -12.53 -17.34
N ILE A 322 -17.10 -11.45 -18.06
CA ILE A 322 -17.46 -10.16 -17.44
C ILE A 322 -18.62 -10.32 -16.45
N SER A 323 -19.65 -11.11 -16.81
CA SER A 323 -20.79 -11.36 -15.92
C SER A 323 -20.41 -12.17 -14.67
N GLU A 324 -19.52 -13.16 -14.81
CA GLU A 324 -18.99 -13.91 -13.66
C GLU A 324 -18.14 -13.01 -12.75
N LEU A 325 -17.32 -12.10 -13.32
CA LEU A 325 -16.57 -11.11 -12.55
C LEU A 325 -17.51 -10.19 -11.76
N HIS A 326 -18.52 -9.62 -12.42
CA HIS A 326 -19.55 -8.83 -11.75
C HIS A 326 -20.19 -9.60 -10.58
N SER A 327 -20.57 -10.85 -10.82
CA SER A 327 -21.17 -11.70 -9.79
C SER A 327 -20.23 -11.88 -8.59
N LEU A 328 -18.94 -12.12 -8.85
CA LEU A 328 -17.93 -12.30 -7.81
C LEU A 328 -17.76 -11.04 -6.93
N PHE A 329 -17.79 -9.85 -7.53
CA PHE A 329 -17.75 -8.59 -6.79
C PHE A 329 -19.03 -8.32 -6.01
N SER A 330 -20.21 -8.59 -6.60
CA SER A 330 -21.51 -8.31 -5.98
C SER A 330 -21.88 -9.30 -4.87
N GLN A 331 -21.45 -10.57 -4.95
CA GLN A 331 -21.69 -11.56 -3.90
C GLN A 331 -20.88 -11.28 -2.63
N SER A 332 -19.75 -10.59 -2.76
CA SER A 332 -18.77 -10.37 -1.70
C SER A 332 -19.08 -9.15 -0.83
N ALA A 333 -20.35 -8.94 -0.44
CA ALA A 333 -20.87 -7.79 0.33
C ALA A 333 -21.03 -6.46 -0.45
N VAL A 334 -21.48 -5.42 0.29
CA VAL A 334 -21.71 -4.05 -0.20
C VAL A 334 -20.49 -3.51 -0.95
N SER A 335 -20.73 -2.59 -1.88
CA SER A 335 -19.67 -1.87 -2.58
C SER A 335 -18.68 -1.21 -1.62
N LEU A 336 -17.40 -1.22 -2.01
CA LEU A 336 -16.36 -0.52 -1.27
C LEU A 336 -16.43 0.98 -1.52
N LYS A 337 -15.98 1.76 -0.55
CA LYS A 337 -15.82 3.22 -0.68
C LYS A 337 -14.33 3.55 -0.60
N SER A 338 -13.81 4.35 -1.52
CA SER A 338 -12.46 4.91 -1.33
C SER A 338 -12.52 6.02 -0.28
N ALA A 339 -11.58 6.01 0.67
CA ALA A 339 -11.49 7.04 1.70
C ALA A 339 -11.23 8.43 1.11
N TYR A 340 -10.39 8.53 0.07
CA TYR A 340 -10.08 9.81 -0.56
C TYR A 340 -11.25 10.30 -1.40
N ASP A 341 -11.79 9.46 -2.29
CA ASP A 341 -12.94 9.87 -3.11
C ASP A 341 -14.16 10.24 -2.24
N SER A 342 -14.52 9.43 -1.25
CA SER A 342 -15.66 9.72 -0.37
C SER A 342 -15.44 10.92 0.54
N GLY A 343 -14.21 11.14 1.00
CA GLY A 343 -13.85 12.26 1.86
C GLY A 343 -13.84 13.59 1.10
N LEU A 344 -13.16 13.63 -0.04
CA LEU A 344 -12.94 14.86 -0.81
C LEU A 344 -14.14 15.26 -1.68
N ARG A 345 -15.03 14.32 -2.02
CA ARG A 345 -16.27 14.60 -2.80
C ARG A 345 -17.18 15.65 -2.17
N HIS A 346 -17.12 15.83 -0.85
CA HIS A 346 -17.97 16.78 -0.13
C HIS A 346 -17.35 18.18 -0.04
N LEU A 347 -16.08 18.35 -0.43
CA LEU A 347 -15.43 19.66 -0.47
C LEU A 347 -15.83 20.39 -1.75
N SER A 348 -16.16 21.68 -1.62
CA SER A 348 -16.44 22.51 -2.79
C SER A 348 -15.16 22.76 -3.61
N ASP A 349 -15.28 23.00 -4.92
CA ASP A 349 -14.11 23.17 -5.80
C ASP A 349 -13.16 24.30 -5.35
N GLY A 350 -13.67 25.35 -4.68
CA GLY A 350 -12.85 26.43 -4.12
C GLY A 350 -12.13 26.06 -2.81
N GLU A 351 -12.54 24.97 -2.17
CA GLU A 351 -11.96 24.45 -0.92
C GLU A 351 -11.02 23.26 -1.17
N LYS A 352 -10.98 22.71 -2.40
CA LYS A 352 -10.09 21.61 -2.78
C LYS A 352 -8.62 22.05 -2.60
N PRO A 353 -7.90 21.53 -1.61
CA PRO A 353 -6.54 21.99 -1.30
C PRO A 353 -5.48 21.30 -2.18
N MET A 354 -5.90 20.40 -3.06
CA MET A 354 -5.05 19.68 -4.00
C MET A 354 -5.81 19.34 -5.27
N ARG A 355 -5.08 19.10 -6.36
CA ARG A 355 -5.62 18.54 -7.59
C ARG A 355 -6.02 17.09 -7.38
N THR A 356 -7.02 16.67 -8.12
CA THR A 356 -7.63 15.34 -8.08
C THR A 356 -7.54 14.67 -9.44
N PHE A 357 -7.78 13.37 -9.49
CA PHE A 357 -7.79 12.62 -10.75
C PHE A 357 -8.78 13.18 -11.76
N GLY A 358 -9.97 13.60 -11.30
CA GLY A 358 -11.04 14.16 -12.11
C GLY A 358 -10.67 15.48 -12.81
N ASP A 359 -9.70 16.22 -12.29
CA ASP A 359 -9.19 17.46 -12.91
C ASP A 359 -8.36 17.18 -14.18
N ARG A 360 -7.83 15.95 -14.31
CA ARG A 360 -7.02 15.51 -15.45
C ARG A 360 -7.80 14.60 -16.40
N VAL A 361 -8.55 13.66 -15.84
CA VAL A 361 -9.27 12.64 -16.59
C VAL A 361 -10.76 12.83 -16.31
N PRO A 362 -11.57 13.15 -17.33
CA PRO A 362 -12.99 13.40 -17.13
C PRO A 362 -13.70 12.12 -16.69
N ILE A 363 -14.19 12.11 -15.45
CA ILE A 363 -15.06 11.07 -14.90
C ILE A 363 -16.47 11.66 -14.78
N GLY A 364 -17.49 10.90 -15.20
CA GLY A 364 -18.88 11.35 -15.08
C GLY A 364 -19.28 11.57 -13.62
N ASN A 365 -20.09 12.62 -13.35
CA ASN A 365 -20.46 13.03 -11.99
C ASN A 365 -21.12 11.93 -11.15
N ASP A 366 -21.79 10.98 -11.80
CA ASP A 366 -22.48 9.86 -11.15
C ASP A 366 -21.55 8.70 -10.78
N ARG A 367 -20.26 8.77 -11.13
CA ARG A 367 -19.27 7.72 -10.90
C ARG A 367 -18.35 8.05 -9.73
N CYS A 368 -17.71 7.02 -9.20
CA CYS A 368 -16.66 7.16 -8.19
C CYS A 368 -15.28 7.30 -8.84
N GLY A 369 -14.37 7.97 -8.15
CA GLY A 369 -12.96 8.06 -8.55
C GLY A 369 -12.48 9.43 -8.98
N ALA A 370 -13.40 10.38 -9.21
CA ALA A 370 -13.05 11.74 -9.63
C ALA A 370 -12.26 12.49 -8.54
N HIS A 371 -12.54 12.21 -7.26
CA HIS A 371 -11.96 12.91 -6.12
C HIS A 371 -10.76 12.18 -5.50
N GLU A 372 -10.22 11.17 -6.19
CA GLU A 372 -8.97 10.54 -5.81
C GLU A 372 -7.79 11.52 -5.97
N PRO A 373 -6.65 11.32 -5.27
CA PRO A 373 -5.46 12.14 -5.44
C PRO A 373 -5.06 12.29 -6.92
N GLU A 374 -4.40 13.38 -7.30
CA GLU A 374 -3.85 13.48 -8.67
C GLU A 374 -2.84 12.35 -8.95
N TRP A 375 -2.01 12.03 -7.95
CA TRP A 375 -0.91 11.07 -8.05
C TRP A 375 -0.80 10.20 -6.79
N SER A 376 -0.55 8.91 -6.98
CA SER A 376 -0.04 8.03 -5.92
C SER A 376 1.25 7.33 -6.32
N SER A 377 1.55 7.20 -7.61
CA SER A 377 2.86 6.84 -8.15
C SER A 377 3.26 7.85 -9.24
N TYR A 378 4.52 8.30 -9.20
CA TYR A 378 5.00 9.30 -10.16
C TYR A 378 6.47 9.05 -10.55
N THR A 379 6.69 8.40 -11.68
CA THR A 379 8.02 8.18 -12.25
C THR A 379 8.15 8.83 -13.62
N TYR A 380 9.34 8.78 -14.23
CA TYR A 380 9.54 9.32 -15.58
C TYR A 380 8.63 8.66 -16.65
N TYR A 381 8.43 7.34 -16.58
CA TYR A 381 7.65 6.57 -17.55
C TYR A 381 6.18 6.40 -17.15
N TRP A 382 5.90 6.36 -15.84
CA TRP A 382 4.58 6.02 -15.28
C TRP A 382 3.90 7.23 -14.62
N LYS A 383 4.05 8.44 -15.20
CA LYS A 383 3.46 9.71 -14.72
C LYS A 383 1.92 9.73 -14.69
N LEU A 384 1.25 8.60 -14.54
CA LEU A 384 -0.20 8.40 -14.77
C LEU A 384 -0.85 7.43 -13.79
N VAL A 385 -0.09 6.76 -12.92
CA VAL A 385 -0.65 5.62 -12.17
C VAL A 385 -1.04 6.09 -10.77
N LEU A 386 -2.34 6.32 -10.58
CA LEU A 386 -2.93 6.04 -9.28
C LEU A 386 -2.94 4.52 -9.15
N ALA A 387 -2.30 4.03 -8.11
CA ALA A 387 -2.21 2.62 -7.81
C ALA A 387 -2.69 2.35 -6.38
N ASP A 388 -2.58 3.33 -5.50
CA ASP A 388 -2.75 3.15 -4.07
C ASP A 388 -4.14 3.58 -3.62
N TYR A 389 -4.78 2.75 -2.79
CA TYR A 389 -6.11 3.06 -2.26
C TYR A 389 -6.25 2.66 -0.79
N ILE A 390 -7.14 3.36 -0.10
CA ILE A 390 -7.70 2.96 1.20
C ILE A 390 -9.19 2.73 0.98
N PHE A 391 -9.57 1.50 0.65
CA PHE A 391 -10.95 1.11 0.50
C PHE A 391 -11.56 0.72 1.85
N ILE A 392 -12.81 1.11 2.06
CA ILE A 392 -13.55 0.86 3.29
C ILE A 392 -14.79 0.04 2.94
N LEU A 393 -14.99 -1.05 3.68
CA LEU A 393 -16.20 -1.85 3.73
C LEU A 393 -16.88 -1.62 5.07
N ASP A 394 -18.03 -0.97 5.05
CA ASP A 394 -18.82 -0.74 6.24
C ASP A 394 -19.39 -2.04 6.82
N ALA A 395 -19.46 -2.11 8.14
CA ALA A 395 -20.20 -3.18 8.81
C ALA A 395 -21.71 -2.88 8.77
N PRO A 396 -22.57 -3.91 8.79
CA PRO A 396 -24.02 -3.72 8.95
C PRO A 396 -24.32 -2.84 10.17
N GLY A 397 -25.20 -1.84 10.01
CA GLY A 397 -25.57 -0.92 11.11
C GLY A 397 -24.49 0.09 11.51
N ARG A 398 -23.38 0.18 10.76
CA ARG A 398 -22.35 1.21 10.92
C ARG A 398 -22.09 1.90 9.59
N HIS A 399 -21.61 3.13 9.67
CA HIS A 399 -21.11 3.84 8.50
C HIS A 399 -19.79 4.54 8.83
N SER A 400 -18.85 4.47 7.89
CA SER A 400 -17.58 5.17 7.96
C SER A 400 -17.74 6.62 7.53
N VAL A 401 -17.15 7.52 8.29
CA VAL A 401 -17.02 8.94 7.94
C VAL A 401 -15.54 9.28 7.91
N VAL A 402 -15.06 9.77 6.76
CA VAL A 402 -13.69 10.24 6.62
C VAL A 402 -13.61 11.66 7.17
N THR A 403 -12.82 11.85 8.22
CA THR A 403 -12.69 13.14 8.93
C THR A 403 -11.51 13.97 8.45
N GLY A 404 -10.51 13.33 7.85
CA GLY A 404 -9.38 14.03 7.26
C GLY A 404 -8.50 13.08 6.46
N VAL A 405 -7.73 13.65 5.54
CA VAL A 405 -6.79 12.92 4.69
C VAL A 405 -5.49 13.70 4.55
N LEU A 406 -4.40 13.00 4.30
CA LEU A 406 -3.12 13.60 3.98
C LEU A 406 -3.09 14.02 2.51
N SER A 407 -2.70 15.28 2.24
CA SER A 407 -2.60 15.77 0.87
C SER A 407 -1.57 14.97 0.06
N GLY A 408 -1.77 14.86 -1.25
CA GLY A 408 -0.72 14.45 -2.17
C GLY A 408 0.39 15.51 -2.25
N HIS A 409 1.47 15.19 -2.95
CA HIS A 409 2.45 16.19 -3.36
C HIS A 409 1.93 17.03 -4.53
N CYS A 410 2.42 18.27 -4.65
CA CYS A 410 2.23 19.07 -5.85
C CYS A 410 3.06 18.46 -6.99
N THR A 411 2.55 18.55 -8.23
CA THR A 411 3.23 17.99 -9.41
C THR A 411 4.63 18.61 -9.58
N GLU A 412 4.76 19.90 -9.29
CA GLU A 412 6.00 20.66 -9.43
C GLU A 412 7.12 20.14 -8.50
N ASP A 413 6.77 19.57 -7.35
CA ASP A 413 7.73 19.07 -6.36
C ASP A 413 8.30 17.69 -6.74
N ILE A 414 7.45 16.87 -7.36
CA ILE A 414 7.75 15.47 -7.71
C ILE A 414 8.28 15.30 -9.14
N GLU A 415 8.25 16.37 -9.96
CA GLU A 415 8.93 16.38 -11.25
C GLU A 415 10.46 16.32 -11.12
N PRO A 416 11.16 15.63 -12.05
CA PRO A 416 10.64 14.90 -13.21
C PRO A 416 10.23 13.44 -12.92
N GLY A 417 10.29 13.00 -11.66
CA GLY A 417 9.98 11.64 -11.21
C GLY A 417 10.51 11.37 -9.80
N LEU A 418 9.90 10.41 -9.12
CA LEU A 418 10.30 9.87 -7.83
C LEU A 418 11.02 8.50 -8.00
N PRO A 419 11.83 8.05 -7.02
CA PRO A 419 12.18 8.71 -5.74
C PRO A 419 13.15 9.88 -5.92
N LYS A 420 13.10 10.86 -5.02
CA LYS A 420 13.90 12.10 -5.09
C LYS A 420 14.37 12.55 -3.70
N LEU A 421 15.66 12.82 -3.56
CA LEU A 421 16.30 13.14 -2.28
C LEU A 421 15.73 14.45 -1.71
N GLY A 422 15.42 14.46 -0.42
CA GLY A 422 14.81 15.62 0.22
C GLY A 422 13.30 15.77 -0.07
N VAL A 423 12.72 14.93 -0.93
CA VAL A 423 11.31 14.98 -1.35
C VAL A 423 10.56 13.74 -0.90
N CYS A 424 10.85 12.58 -1.49
CA CYS A 424 10.20 11.31 -1.19
C CYS A 424 11.16 10.13 -1.46
N GLY A 425 11.21 9.18 -0.52
CA GLY A 425 12.07 7.99 -0.60
C GLY A 425 11.50 6.78 -1.36
N SER A 426 10.31 6.92 -1.94
CA SER A 426 9.65 5.92 -2.78
C SER A 426 9.22 6.56 -4.09
N ASP A 427 8.98 5.77 -5.13
CA ASP A 427 8.28 6.20 -6.34
C ASP A 427 6.76 6.40 -6.13
N HIS A 428 6.24 5.86 -5.03
CA HIS A 428 4.89 6.09 -4.56
C HIS A 428 4.81 7.16 -3.47
N VAL A 429 3.63 7.76 -3.32
CA VAL A 429 3.27 8.75 -2.30
C VAL A 429 2.38 8.08 -1.26
N ALA A 430 2.76 8.18 0.02
CA ALA A 430 1.97 7.54 1.08
C ALA A 430 0.56 8.16 1.17
N LEU A 431 -0.46 7.34 1.27
CA LEU A 431 -1.83 7.77 1.53
C LEU A 431 -2.15 7.58 3.01
N CYS A 432 -2.80 8.57 3.62
CA CYS A 432 -3.17 8.49 5.03
C CYS A 432 -4.54 9.15 5.25
N ALA A 433 -5.43 8.46 5.97
CA ALA A 433 -6.79 8.93 6.23
C ALA A 433 -7.21 8.68 7.68
N ASP A 434 -7.91 9.65 8.26
CA ASP A 434 -8.65 9.49 9.52
C ASP A 434 -10.09 9.09 9.22
N VAL A 435 -10.48 7.92 9.73
CA VAL A 435 -11.82 7.35 9.56
C VAL A 435 -12.47 7.17 10.92
N VAL A 436 -13.73 7.58 11.03
CA VAL A 436 -14.58 7.32 12.20
C VAL A 436 -15.71 6.40 11.80
N PHE A 437 -15.79 5.24 12.46
CA PHE A 437 -16.89 4.28 12.30
C PHE A 437 -18.00 4.63 13.30
N VAL A 438 -19.06 5.23 12.77
CA VAL A 438 -20.22 5.73 13.53
C VAL A 438 -21.31 4.66 13.51
N GLU A 439 -22.00 4.48 14.64
CA GLU A 439 -23.15 3.60 14.73
C GLU A 439 -24.37 4.31 14.16
N THR A 440 -25.09 3.66 13.25
CA THR A 440 -26.31 4.23 12.68
C THR A 440 -27.39 4.15 13.75
N VAL A 441 -27.82 5.31 14.27
CA VAL A 441 -28.97 5.36 15.17
C VAL A 441 -30.19 4.94 14.36
N GLY A 442 -30.73 3.76 14.67
CA GLY A 442 -31.91 3.20 14.00
C GLY A 442 -33.19 3.96 14.30
#